data_AF-A0A0F9GXA1-F1
#
_entry.id   AF-A0A0F9GXA1-F1
#
_cell.length_a   1.000
_cell.length_b   1.000
_cell.length_c   1.000
_cell.angle_alpha   90.00
_cell.angle_beta   90.00
_cell.angle_gamma   90.00
#
_symmetry.space_group_name_H-M   'P 1'
#
loop_
_entity.id
_entity.type
_entity.pdbx_description
1 polymer ?
#
loop_
_entity_poly.entity_id
_entity_poly.type
_entity_poly.pdbx_seq_one_letter_code
_entity_poly.pdbx_strand_id
1 'polypeptide(L)'
;MLSPKYLCPFSGATVQFPISSDEFRHLLKRGVLTEYRCCGIKEPLMDTSEIRKLVTQLPTPQVASRIIQKEYKATTSLNQEGIYFLFKIHQIVYVGKSHNCAKRIKGHTGKNNWNTVVCIPVLQDALNLTERAFIRFFSPKHNTKHQLHPPELIDRLIISHLLSKYSNKLNSNKLPGTIYKNKNRYWWKVKFPSETKTKTLPLRPQGMKFATKDRQEAERVATQILQSKENE
;
A
#
# COMPACT_ATOMS: atom_id res chain seq x y z
N MET A 1 4.96 36.69 0.46
CA MET A 1 4.44 35.60 1.33
C MET A 1 5.59 34.66 1.63
N LEU A 2 5.92 34.44 2.91
CA LEU A 2 7.00 33.53 3.31
C LEU A 2 6.48 32.09 3.31
N SER A 3 7.23 31.16 2.70
CA SER A 3 6.93 29.73 2.74
C SER A 3 7.09 29.19 4.18
N PRO A 4 6.17 28.35 4.67
CA PRO A 4 6.27 27.78 6.01
C PRO A 4 7.52 26.90 6.12
N LYS A 5 8.24 27.07 7.23
CA LYS A 5 9.48 26.38 7.57
C LYS A 5 9.16 25.27 8.58
N TYR A 6 9.56 24.04 8.32
CA TYR A 6 9.34 22.90 9.23
C TYR A 6 10.68 22.31 9.67
N LEU A 7 10.77 21.84 10.92
CA LEU A 7 11.97 21.19 11.44
C LEU A 7 12.03 19.73 10.97
N CYS A 8 13.13 19.32 10.36
CA CYS A 8 13.42 17.91 10.08
C CYS A 8 13.81 17.20 11.39
N PRO A 9 13.06 16.17 11.84
CA PRO A 9 13.29 15.55 13.13
C PRO A 9 14.53 14.64 13.19
N PHE A 10 15.20 14.38 12.06
CA PHE A 10 16.39 13.52 12.00
C PHE A 10 17.72 14.29 11.89
N SER A 11 17.68 15.53 11.39
CA SER A 11 18.89 16.34 11.20
C SER A 11 18.87 17.66 11.95
N GLY A 12 17.75 18.03 12.58
CA GLY A 12 17.53 19.37 13.16
C GLY A 12 17.45 20.49 12.11
N ALA A 13 17.66 20.17 10.84
CA ALA A 13 17.67 21.15 9.76
C ALA A 13 16.24 21.60 9.43
N THR A 14 16.06 22.89 9.20
CA THR A 14 14.80 23.44 8.72
C THR A 14 14.62 23.06 7.25
N VAL A 15 13.60 22.26 6.93
CA VAL A 15 13.28 21.87 5.55
C VAL A 15 12.16 22.77 5.04
N GLN A 16 12.43 23.37 3.89
CA GLN A 16 11.48 24.19 3.15
C GLN A 16 10.86 23.30 2.09
N PHE A 17 9.55 23.04 2.16
CA PHE A 17 8.88 22.25 1.14
C PHE A 17 8.85 23.03 -0.18
N PRO A 18 9.18 22.40 -1.32
CA PRO A 18 9.24 23.07 -2.62
C PRO A 18 7.86 23.28 -3.27
N ILE A 19 6.77 22.84 -2.63
CA ILE A 19 5.41 23.06 -3.09
C ILE A 19 4.72 24.10 -2.20
N SER A 20 3.96 25.00 -2.84
CA SER A 20 3.20 26.00 -2.09
C SER A 20 2.09 25.34 -1.27
N SER A 21 1.68 25.98 -0.17
CA SER A 21 0.54 25.51 0.63
C SER A 21 -0.73 25.33 -0.21
N ASP A 22 -0.86 26.05 -1.32
CA ASP A 22 -2.03 25.99 -2.19
C ASP A 22 -1.98 24.80 -3.15
N GLU A 23 -0.78 24.41 -3.60
CA GLU A 23 -0.57 23.21 -4.41
C GLU A 23 -0.87 21.93 -3.61
N PHE A 24 -0.47 21.89 -2.33
CA PHE A 24 -0.82 20.81 -1.42
C PHE A 24 -2.34 20.73 -1.13
N ARG A 25 -2.99 21.88 -0.92
CA ARG A 25 -4.46 21.97 -0.76
C ARG A 25 -5.20 21.55 -2.01
N HIS A 26 -4.66 21.82 -3.20
CA HIS A 26 -5.26 21.44 -4.48
C HIS A 26 -5.26 19.92 -4.68
N LEU A 27 -4.16 19.24 -4.31
CA LEU A 27 -4.06 17.78 -4.35
C LEU A 27 -5.02 17.08 -3.36
N LEU A 28 -5.24 17.67 -2.18
CA LEU A 28 -6.23 17.20 -1.20
C LEU A 28 -7.68 17.39 -1.68
N LYS A 29 -8.00 18.52 -2.33
CA LYS A 29 -9.35 18.81 -2.83
C LYS A 29 -9.80 17.92 -3.99
N ARG A 30 -8.89 17.33 -4.77
CA ARG A 30 -9.20 16.52 -5.96
C ARG A 30 -9.31 15.01 -5.70
N GLY A 31 -9.23 14.55 -4.44
CA GLY A 31 -9.44 13.15 -4.09
C GLY A 31 -8.28 12.21 -4.45
N VAL A 32 -7.10 12.74 -4.77
CA VAL A 32 -5.86 11.95 -4.96
C VAL A 32 -5.38 11.33 -3.63
N LEU A 33 -5.77 11.96 -2.51
CA LEU A 33 -5.84 11.38 -1.18
C LEU A 33 -7.32 11.41 -0.79
N THR A 34 -8.01 10.26 -0.77
CA THR A 34 -9.46 10.25 -0.52
C THR A 34 -9.78 10.68 0.92
N GLU A 35 -10.51 11.81 1.00
CA GLU A 35 -11.30 12.40 2.08
C GLU A 35 -10.67 12.59 3.48
N TYR A 36 -10.22 13.81 3.74
CA TYR A 36 -10.51 14.50 5.00
C TYR A 36 -10.97 15.93 4.68
N ARG A 37 -12.29 16.17 4.69
CA ARG A 37 -12.81 17.53 4.75
C ARG A 37 -12.56 18.07 6.15
N CYS A 38 -11.93 19.23 6.26
CA CYS A 38 -12.24 20.10 7.38
C CYS A 38 -12.30 21.56 6.96
N CYS A 39 -13.46 22.14 7.27
CA CYS A 39 -13.76 23.54 7.31
C CYS A 39 -12.78 24.24 8.27
N GLY A 40 -11.89 25.09 7.76
CA GLY A 40 -11.36 26.23 8.51
C GLY A 40 -10.55 26.00 9.78
N ILE A 41 -10.04 24.79 10.08
CA ILE A 41 -9.20 24.56 11.26
C ILE A 41 -7.71 24.76 10.92
N LYS A 42 -7.01 25.56 11.73
CA LYS A 42 -5.59 25.94 11.59
C LYS A 42 -4.61 24.95 12.26
N GLU A 43 -5.00 23.70 12.49
CA GLU A 43 -4.14 22.72 13.18
C GLU A 43 -3.91 21.45 12.33
N PRO A 44 -2.72 20.81 12.44
CA PRO A 44 -2.39 19.63 11.66
C PRO A 44 -3.30 18.45 12.04
N LEU A 45 -4.01 17.91 11.05
CA LEU A 45 -5.04 16.87 11.21
C LEU A 45 -4.51 15.47 11.57
N MET A 46 -3.20 15.28 11.72
CA MET A 46 -2.61 14.07 12.28
C MET A 46 -1.49 14.46 13.22
N ASP A 47 -1.50 13.87 14.42
CA ASP A 47 -0.36 13.97 15.33
C ASP A 47 0.88 13.38 14.64
N THR A 48 1.99 14.10 14.75
CA THR A 48 3.33 13.64 14.38
C THR A 48 3.65 12.22 14.88
N SER A 49 3.06 11.77 16.00
CA SER A 49 3.19 10.42 16.52
C SER A 49 2.50 9.35 15.66
N GLU A 50 1.33 9.62 15.06
CA GLU A 50 0.63 8.70 14.16
C GLU A 50 1.34 8.60 12.81
N ILE A 51 1.80 9.74 12.30
CA ILE A 51 2.62 9.79 11.10
C ILE A 51 3.91 8.97 11.33
N ARG A 52 4.55 9.11 12.50
CA ARG A 52 5.72 8.28 12.87
C ARG A 52 5.37 6.80 12.86
N LYS A 53 4.25 6.38 13.47
CA LYS A 53 3.80 4.98 13.46
C LYS A 53 3.64 4.45 12.02
N LEU A 54 2.93 5.17 11.16
CA LEU A 54 2.74 4.79 9.75
C LEU A 54 4.06 4.72 8.99
N VAL A 55 4.96 5.67 9.24
CA VAL A 55 6.29 5.74 8.61
C VAL A 55 7.20 4.60 9.08
N THR A 56 7.11 4.19 10.35
CA THR A 56 7.88 3.05 10.90
C THR A 56 7.36 1.68 10.46
N GLN A 57 6.08 1.59 10.08
CA GLN A 57 5.46 0.35 9.61
C GLN A 57 5.60 0.15 8.09
N LEU A 58 6.21 1.09 7.37
CA LEU A 58 6.44 0.93 5.95
C LEU A 58 7.39 -0.26 5.70
N PRO A 59 7.04 -1.18 4.80
CA PRO A 59 7.93 -2.27 4.44
C PRO A 59 9.24 -1.71 3.89
N THR A 60 10.35 -2.42 4.10
CA THR A 60 11.62 -2.08 3.46
C THR A 60 11.47 -2.13 1.93
N PRO A 61 12.30 -1.41 1.15
CA PRO A 61 12.26 -1.47 -0.31
C PRO A 61 12.31 -2.91 -0.86
N GLN A 62 13.05 -3.81 -0.20
CA GLN A 62 13.12 -5.22 -0.56
C GLN A 62 11.78 -5.95 -0.32
N VAL A 63 11.14 -5.72 0.82
CA VAL A 63 9.82 -6.30 1.13
C VAL A 63 8.76 -5.75 0.17
N ALA A 64 8.72 -4.44 -0.03
CA ALA A 64 7.80 -3.80 -0.97
C ALA A 64 7.99 -4.28 -2.42
N SER A 65 9.24 -4.49 -2.86
CA SER A 65 9.55 -5.06 -4.17
C SER A 65 8.94 -6.46 -4.34
N ARG A 66 9.06 -7.32 -3.33
CA ARG A 66 8.48 -8.68 -3.33
C ARG A 66 6.95 -8.64 -3.34
N ILE A 67 6.35 -7.73 -2.56
CA ILE A 67 4.90 -7.49 -2.57
C ILE A 67 4.47 -7.11 -3.99
N ILE A 68 5.04 -6.05 -4.57
CA ILE A 68 4.69 -5.60 -5.93
C ILE A 68 4.84 -6.72 -6.96
N GLN A 69 5.94 -7.48 -6.92
CA GLN A 69 6.17 -8.57 -7.86
C GLN A 69 5.16 -9.73 -7.70
N LYS A 70 4.86 -10.13 -6.46
CA LYS A 70 3.93 -11.23 -6.17
C LYS A 70 2.49 -10.83 -6.50
N GLU A 71 2.11 -9.62 -6.12
CA GLU A 71 0.71 -9.16 -6.15
C GLU A 71 0.23 -8.77 -7.55
N TYR A 72 1.11 -8.26 -8.41
CA TYR A 72 0.70 -7.65 -9.68
C TYR A 72 1.17 -8.40 -10.93
N LYS A 73 1.96 -9.47 -10.78
CA LYS A 73 2.29 -10.36 -11.91
C LYS A 73 1.04 -11.06 -12.47
N ALA A 74 -0.05 -11.13 -11.71
CA ALA A 74 -1.26 -11.89 -12.05
C ALA A 74 -2.42 -11.05 -12.64
N THR A 75 -2.40 -9.71 -12.55
CA THR A 75 -3.67 -8.94 -12.53
C THR A 75 -3.72 -7.70 -13.41
N THR A 76 -2.68 -7.35 -14.17
CA THR A 76 -2.66 -6.05 -14.85
C THR A 76 -2.86 -6.10 -16.36
N SER A 77 -3.98 -5.51 -16.83
CA SER A 77 -4.07 -5.01 -18.20
C SER A 77 -2.99 -3.94 -18.39
N LEU A 78 -2.02 -4.22 -19.27
CA LEU A 78 -0.96 -3.26 -19.57
C LEU A 78 -1.46 -2.09 -20.45
N ASN A 79 -2.69 -2.15 -20.97
CA ASN A 79 -3.26 -1.13 -21.86
C ASN A 79 -3.88 0.06 -21.10
N GLN A 80 -3.37 0.39 -19.93
CA GLN A 80 -3.87 1.48 -19.10
C GLN A 80 -2.73 2.44 -18.68
N GLU A 81 -3.13 3.59 -18.15
CA GLU A 81 -2.23 4.56 -17.54
C GLU A 81 -1.73 4.05 -16.19
N GLY A 82 -0.45 4.25 -15.90
CA GLY A 82 0.09 3.82 -14.62
C GLY A 82 1.60 3.93 -14.48
N ILE A 83 2.07 3.40 -13.35
CA ILE A 83 3.49 3.24 -13.03
C ILE A 83 3.90 1.80 -13.33
N TYR A 84 4.93 1.61 -14.14
CA TYR A 84 5.50 0.30 -14.41
C TYR A 84 6.87 0.12 -13.76
N PHE A 85 7.15 -1.12 -13.37
CA PHE A 85 8.35 -1.56 -12.69
C PHE A 85 9.00 -2.65 -13.53
N LEU A 86 10.29 -2.49 -13.84
CA LEU A 86 11.09 -3.54 -14.48
C LEU A 86 11.92 -4.23 -13.39
N PHE A 87 11.87 -5.55 -13.37
CA PHE A 87 12.59 -6.37 -12.39
C PHE A 87 13.69 -7.19 -13.05
N LYS A 88 14.79 -7.35 -12.32
CA LYS A 88 15.83 -8.35 -12.60
C LYS A 88 16.08 -9.13 -11.34
N ILE A 89 15.81 -10.45 -11.36
CA ILE A 89 16.07 -11.36 -10.23
C ILE A 89 15.52 -10.77 -8.90
N HIS A 90 14.22 -10.43 -8.89
CA HIS A 90 13.49 -9.85 -7.74
C HIS A 90 13.88 -8.42 -7.31
N GLN A 91 14.79 -7.77 -8.01
CA GLN A 91 15.16 -6.38 -7.77
C GLN A 91 14.47 -5.45 -8.78
N ILE A 92 13.85 -4.37 -8.30
CA ILE A 92 13.39 -3.29 -9.17
C ILE A 92 14.61 -2.57 -9.73
N VAL A 93 14.82 -2.68 -11.04
CA VAL A 93 15.95 -2.03 -11.73
C VAL A 93 15.54 -0.74 -12.42
N TYR A 94 14.23 -0.54 -12.65
CA TYR A 94 13.68 0.66 -13.25
C TYR A 94 12.23 0.88 -12.82
N VAL A 95 11.88 2.16 -12.63
CA VAL A 95 10.50 2.63 -12.43
C VAL A 95 10.20 3.66 -13.51
N GLY A 96 9.05 3.57 -14.16
CA GLY A 96 8.60 4.58 -15.11
C GLY A 96 7.09 4.75 -15.11
N LYS A 97 6.61 5.82 -15.75
CA LYS A 97 5.18 6.06 -15.99
C LYS A 97 4.82 6.01 -17.47
N SER A 98 3.55 5.77 -17.77
CA SER A 98 3.01 5.91 -19.13
C SER A 98 1.48 6.03 -19.11
N HIS A 99 0.91 6.71 -20.12
CA HIS A 99 -0.52 6.64 -20.44
C HIS A 99 -0.90 5.29 -21.10
N ASN A 100 0.11 4.56 -21.58
CA ASN A 100 -0.05 3.22 -22.12
C ASN A 100 1.17 2.39 -21.70
N CYS A 101 1.05 1.69 -20.56
CA CYS A 101 2.11 0.85 -20.00
C CYS A 101 2.62 -0.14 -21.06
N ALA A 102 1.73 -0.85 -21.77
CA ALA A 102 2.06 -1.88 -22.76
C ALA A 102 2.97 -1.35 -23.88
N LYS A 103 2.57 -0.25 -24.51
CA LYS A 103 3.33 0.38 -25.60
C LYS A 103 4.70 0.85 -25.11
N ARG A 104 4.78 1.42 -23.91
CA ARG A 104 6.04 1.90 -23.34
C ARG A 104 6.98 0.74 -22.96
N ILE A 105 6.45 -0.33 -22.36
CA ILE A 105 7.20 -1.54 -21.98
C ILE A 105 7.76 -2.23 -23.23
N LYS A 106 6.99 -2.33 -24.32
CA LYS A 106 7.50 -2.82 -25.62
C LYS A 106 8.69 -1.99 -26.13
N GLY A 107 8.74 -0.69 -25.84
CA GLY A 107 9.92 0.13 -26.17
C GLY A 107 11.19 -0.24 -25.39
N HIS A 108 11.07 -1.01 -24.31
CA HIS A 108 12.19 -1.48 -23.49
C HIS A 108 12.66 -2.90 -23.84
N THR A 109 11.91 -3.63 -24.68
CA THR A 109 12.34 -4.97 -25.12
C THR A 109 13.54 -4.85 -26.05
N GLY A 110 14.63 -5.57 -25.72
CA GLY A 110 15.86 -5.61 -26.53
C GLY A 110 17.04 -4.79 -26.01
N LYS A 111 16.87 -3.96 -24.96
CA LYS A 111 17.97 -3.12 -24.43
C LYS A 111 18.45 -3.51 -23.03
N ASN A 112 17.65 -4.24 -22.26
CA ASN A 112 17.90 -4.47 -20.83
C ASN A 112 17.53 -5.89 -20.40
N ASN A 113 18.35 -6.51 -19.54
CA ASN A 113 18.17 -7.88 -19.04
C ASN A 113 17.18 -7.97 -17.86
N TRP A 114 15.97 -7.43 -18.02
CA TRP A 114 14.88 -7.60 -17.06
C TRP A 114 14.06 -8.86 -17.39
N ASN A 115 13.44 -9.47 -16.38
CA ASN A 115 12.72 -10.75 -16.51
C ASN A 115 11.25 -10.69 -16.05
N THR A 116 10.84 -9.64 -15.34
CA THR A 116 9.46 -9.45 -14.91
C THR A 116 9.09 -7.98 -15.02
N VAL A 117 7.84 -7.72 -15.40
CA VAL A 117 7.26 -6.37 -15.44
C VAL A 117 5.96 -6.37 -14.65
N VAL A 118 5.75 -5.28 -13.92
CA VAL A 118 4.50 -4.98 -13.21
C VAL A 118 4.04 -3.59 -13.63
N CYS A 119 2.74 -3.36 -13.75
CA CYS A 119 2.16 -2.02 -13.87
C CYS A 119 1.14 -1.82 -12.73
N ILE A 120 1.11 -0.64 -12.13
CA ILE A 120 0.13 -0.22 -11.12
C ILE A 120 -0.70 0.90 -11.76
N PRO A 121 -2.02 0.72 -11.96
CA PRO A 121 -2.86 1.79 -12.46
C PRO A 121 -2.86 2.99 -11.51
N VAL A 122 -2.67 4.17 -12.07
CA VAL A 122 -2.63 5.45 -11.35
C VAL A 122 -3.36 6.50 -12.19
N LEU A 123 -4.07 7.41 -11.53
CA LEU A 123 -4.75 8.52 -12.20
C LEU A 123 -3.74 9.40 -12.96
N GLN A 124 -4.16 9.93 -14.10
CA GLN A 124 -3.30 10.67 -15.03
C GLN A 124 -2.53 11.81 -14.35
N ASP A 125 -3.22 12.58 -13.50
CA ASP A 125 -2.69 13.72 -12.76
C ASP A 125 -1.73 13.32 -11.62
N ALA A 126 -1.84 12.09 -11.12
CA ALA A 126 -0.96 11.54 -10.09
C ALA A 126 0.32 10.89 -10.65
N LEU A 127 0.40 10.57 -11.96
CA LEU A 127 1.52 9.82 -12.54
C LEU A 127 2.91 10.40 -12.20
N ASN A 128 3.08 11.71 -12.31
CA ASN A 128 4.37 12.38 -12.04
C ASN A 128 4.76 12.30 -10.56
N LEU A 129 3.79 12.49 -9.67
CA LEU A 129 4.02 12.47 -8.24
C LEU A 129 4.34 11.06 -7.78
N THR A 130 3.55 10.07 -8.22
CA THR A 130 3.72 8.67 -7.84
C THR A 130 5.01 8.06 -8.40
N GLU A 131 5.38 8.37 -9.65
CA GLU A 131 6.67 7.92 -10.23
C GLU A 131 7.85 8.40 -9.39
N ARG A 132 7.87 9.70 -9.03
CA ARG A 132 8.94 10.29 -8.20
C ARG A 132 9.01 9.63 -6.82
N ALA A 133 7.85 9.42 -6.18
CA ALA A 133 7.79 8.77 -4.88
C ALA A 133 8.43 7.37 -4.95
N PHE A 134 8.04 6.55 -5.94
CA PHE A 134 8.61 5.21 -6.09
C PHE A 134 10.09 5.21 -6.47
N ILE A 135 10.55 6.15 -7.32
CA ILE A 135 11.98 6.29 -7.64
C ILE A 135 12.78 6.63 -6.37
N ARG A 136 12.34 7.60 -5.57
CA ARG A 136 13.01 7.98 -4.32
C ARG A 136 13.04 6.82 -3.32
N PHE A 137 11.94 6.09 -3.20
CA PHE A 137 11.81 5.00 -2.25
C PHE A 137 12.63 3.76 -2.64
N PHE A 138 12.59 3.34 -3.90
CA PHE A 138 13.29 2.14 -4.36
C PHE A 138 14.73 2.42 -4.81
N SER A 139 15.07 3.66 -5.15
CA SER A 139 16.37 4.06 -5.71
C SER A 139 16.87 3.11 -6.81
N PRO A 140 16.05 2.80 -7.83
CA PRO A 140 16.38 1.78 -8.83
C PRO A 140 17.57 2.19 -9.71
N LYS A 141 18.41 1.20 -10.05
CA LYS A 141 19.69 1.39 -10.74
C LYS A 141 19.61 2.23 -12.01
N HIS A 142 18.53 2.12 -12.80
CA HIS A 142 18.42 2.78 -14.11
C HIS A 142 17.67 4.12 -14.09
N ASN A 143 17.28 4.64 -12.93
CA ASN A 143 16.67 5.97 -12.80
C ASN A 143 17.70 7.06 -12.44
N THR A 144 18.95 6.92 -12.90
CA THR A 144 20.11 7.73 -12.50
C THR A 144 19.99 9.24 -12.77
N LYS A 145 19.18 9.64 -13.76
CA LYS A 145 18.94 11.07 -14.06
C LYS A 145 17.99 11.75 -13.06
N HIS A 146 17.38 10.98 -12.18
CA HIS A 146 16.51 11.45 -11.10
C HIS A 146 17.22 11.29 -9.76
N GLN A 147 18.44 11.83 -9.62
CA GLN A 147 19.06 12.01 -8.30
C GLN A 147 18.24 13.03 -7.54
N LEU A 148 17.18 12.55 -6.91
CA LEU A 148 16.28 13.32 -6.08
C LEU A 148 16.73 13.18 -4.63
N HIS A 149 16.52 14.26 -3.89
CA HIS A 149 16.59 14.32 -2.43
C HIS A 149 15.94 13.11 -1.75
N PRO A 150 16.34 12.79 -0.50
CA PRO A 150 15.74 11.71 0.28
C PRO A 150 14.21 11.78 0.25
N PRO A 151 13.51 10.64 0.29
CA PRO A 151 12.06 10.60 0.20
C PRO A 151 11.43 11.49 1.27
N GLU A 152 10.63 12.45 0.81
CA GLU A 152 9.86 13.34 1.67
C GLU A 152 8.73 12.55 2.34
N LEU A 153 8.17 13.11 3.41
CA LEU A 153 7.06 12.49 4.10
C LEU A 153 5.89 12.17 3.15
N ILE A 154 5.65 13.03 2.15
CA ILE A 154 4.61 12.84 1.16
C ILE A 154 4.83 11.59 0.30
N ASP A 155 6.07 11.26 -0.03
CA ASP A 155 6.40 10.05 -0.81
C ASP A 155 6.03 8.81 -0.01
N ARG A 156 6.35 8.81 1.29
CA ARG A 156 6.03 7.72 2.21
C ARG A 156 4.52 7.52 2.36
N LEU A 157 3.75 8.60 2.46
CA LEU A 157 2.29 8.54 2.55
C LEU A 157 1.66 8.00 1.27
N ILE A 158 2.11 8.47 0.10
CA ILE A 158 1.63 7.98 -1.20
C ILE A 158 1.90 6.50 -1.36
N ILE A 159 3.12 6.06 -1.03
CA ILE A 159 3.51 4.66 -1.13
C ILE A 159 2.71 3.82 -0.14
N SER A 160 2.58 4.26 1.11
CA SER A 160 1.78 3.59 2.12
C SER A 160 0.32 3.42 1.66
N HIS A 161 -0.29 4.50 1.16
CA HIS A 161 -1.67 4.48 0.68
C HIS A 161 -1.86 3.54 -0.51
N LEU A 162 -0.95 3.58 -1.50
CA LEU A 162 -1.04 2.69 -2.65
C LEU A 162 -0.84 1.23 -2.19
N LEU A 163 0.25 0.94 -1.47
CA LEU A 163 0.51 -0.41 -0.99
C LEU A 163 -0.63 -0.94 -0.11
N SER A 164 -1.24 -0.11 0.75
CA SER A 164 -2.36 -0.54 1.59
C SER A 164 -3.64 -0.76 0.79
N LYS A 165 -3.96 0.10 -0.17
CA LYS A 165 -5.15 -0.07 -1.04
C LYS A 165 -5.13 -1.39 -1.80
N TYR A 166 -3.95 -1.82 -2.25
CA TYR A 166 -3.81 -3.06 -3.01
C TYR A 166 -3.49 -4.27 -2.15
N SER A 167 -2.77 -4.10 -1.04
CA SER A 167 -2.66 -5.12 0.00
C SER A 167 -4.05 -5.46 0.54
N ASN A 168 -4.94 -4.48 0.75
CA ASN A 168 -6.34 -4.69 1.15
C ASN A 168 -7.21 -5.34 0.06
N LYS A 169 -6.77 -5.36 -1.21
CA LYS A 169 -7.45 -6.10 -2.27
C LYS A 169 -7.08 -7.60 -2.27
N LEU A 170 -5.93 -7.95 -1.71
CA LEU A 170 -5.52 -9.35 -1.47
C LEU A 170 -5.86 -9.82 -0.06
N ASN A 171 -5.76 -8.90 0.89
CA ASN A 171 -6.37 -8.91 2.20
C ASN A 171 -7.83 -8.45 2.15
N SER A 172 -8.52 -8.60 1.00
CA SER A 172 -9.87 -9.15 1.10
C SER A 172 -9.64 -10.56 1.62
N ASN A 173 -9.31 -10.63 2.91
CA ASN A 173 -8.80 -11.76 3.63
C ASN A 173 -9.93 -12.76 3.49
N LYS A 174 -9.86 -13.59 2.44
CA LYS A 174 -10.65 -14.78 2.39
C LYS A 174 -10.06 -15.58 3.50
N LEU A 175 -10.67 -15.43 4.68
CA LEU A 175 -10.34 -16.15 5.88
C LEU A 175 -10.11 -17.59 5.45
N PRO A 176 -8.95 -18.18 5.77
CA PRO A 176 -8.62 -19.50 5.27
C PRO A 176 -9.76 -20.46 5.58
N GLY A 177 -10.16 -21.24 4.58
CA GLY A 177 -11.33 -22.12 4.70
C GLY A 177 -12.67 -21.41 4.48
N THR A 178 -13.71 -21.89 5.17
CA THR A 178 -15.09 -21.53 4.86
C THR A 178 -15.87 -21.24 6.14
N ILE A 179 -16.40 -20.01 6.25
CA ILE A 179 -17.41 -19.69 7.25
C ILE A 179 -18.78 -20.12 6.73
N TYR A 180 -19.47 -20.97 7.48
CA TYR A 180 -20.77 -21.54 7.13
C TYR A 180 -21.76 -21.42 8.30
N LYS A 181 -23.05 -21.60 8.02
CA LYS A 181 -24.13 -21.48 9.01
C LYS A 181 -24.57 -22.86 9.48
N ASN A 182 -24.57 -23.12 10.78
CA ASN A 182 -25.03 -24.36 11.41
C ASN A 182 -26.10 -24.03 12.47
N LYS A 183 -27.32 -24.57 12.32
CA LYS A 183 -28.48 -24.30 13.21
C LYS A 183 -28.62 -22.80 13.56
N ASN A 184 -28.57 -21.96 12.53
CA ASN A 184 -28.68 -20.49 12.60
C ASN A 184 -27.50 -19.73 13.25
N ARG A 185 -26.32 -20.35 13.45
CA ARG A 185 -25.11 -19.69 13.97
C ARG A 185 -23.91 -19.91 13.07
N TYR A 186 -22.96 -19.00 13.06
CA TYR A 186 -21.78 -19.08 12.20
C TYR A 186 -20.64 -19.92 12.81
N TRP A 187 -20.10 -20.79 11.97
CA TRP A 187 -18.96 -21.67 12.25
C TRP A 187 -17.92 -21.50 11.17
N TRP A 188 -16.68 -21.86 11.48
CA TRP A 188 -15.54 -21.74 10.59
C TRP A 188 -14.82 -23.07 10.43
N LYS A 189 -14.84 -23.59 9.21
CA LYS A 189 -14.06 -24.78 8.83
C LYS A 189 -12.73 -24.31 8.22
N VAL A 190 -11.62 -24.51 8.92
CA VAL A 190 -10.30 -23.95 8.58
C VAL A 190 -9.19 -24.97 8.83
N LYS A 191 -8.14 -24.92 8.01
CA LYS A 191 -6.87 -25.61 8.26
C LYS A 191 -5.81 -24.54 8.51
N PHE A 192 -5.28 -24.49 9.73
CA PHE A 192 -4.21 -23.54 10.07
C PHE A 192 -2.86 -24.01 9.49
N PRO A 193 -1.90 -23.11 9.23
CA PRO A 193 -0.62 -23.47 8.61
C PRO A 193 0.19 -24.51 9.39
N SER A 194 0.12 -24.47 10.72
CA SER A 194 0.81 -25.39 11.64
C SER A 194 0.09 -26.73 11.85
N GLU A 195 -1.12 -26.90 11.31
CA GLU A 195 -1.97 -28.06 11.58
C GLU A 195 -2.10 -28.98 10.37
N THR A 196 -2.00 -30.29 10.62
CA THR A 196 -2.16 -31.30 9.56
C THR A 196 -3.63 -31.53 9.19
N LYS A 197 -4.55 -31.34 10.13
CA LYS A 197 -5.98 -31.61 9.99
C LYS A 197 -6.82 -30.33 9.99
N THR A 198 -7.93 -30.36 9.26
CA THR A 198 -8.93 -29.29 9.25
C THR A 198 -9.72 -29.29 10.56
N LYS A 199 -9.91 -28.12 11.16
CA LYS A 199 -10.74 -27.91 12.34
C LYS A 199 -12.04 -27.21 11.98
N THR A 200 -13.04 -27.40 12.85
CA THR A 200 -14.33 -26.72 12.75
C THR A 200 -14.58 -25.98 14.06
N LEU A 201 -14.58 -24.65 13.99
CA LEU A 201 -14.61 -23.77 15.15
C LEU A 201 -15.93 -22.97 15.19
N PRO A 202 -16.60 -22.89 16.35
CA PRO A 202 -17.71 -21.96 16.53
C PRO A 202 -17.17 -20.53 16.64
N LEU A 203 -17.72 -19.58 15.89
CA LEU A 203 -17.27 -18.18 15.92
C LEU A 203 -17.97 -17.44 17.07
N ARG A 204 -17.37 -17.54 18.26
CA ARG A 204 -17.88 -16.96 19.52
C ARG A 204 -17.20 -15.63 19.81
N PRO A 205 -17.94 -14.51 19.88
CA PRO A 205 -17.40 -13.26 20.40
C PRO A 205 -16.90 -13.43 21.84
N GLN A 206 -15.93 -12.62 22.24
CA GLN A 206 -15.37 -12.67 23.60
C GLN A 206 -16.46 -12.48 24.66
N GLY A 207 -16.44 -13.31 25.71
CA GLY A 207 -17.44 -13.30 26.78
C GLY A 207 -18.78 -14.00 26.46
N MET A 208 -19.01 -14.41 25.21
CA MET A 208 -20.25 -15.06 24.81
C MET A 208 -20.15 -16.59 24.86
N LYS A 209 -21.22 -17.24 25.35
CA LYS A 209 -21.30 -18.71 25.43
C LYS A 209 -21.54 -19.39 24.08
N PHE A 210 -22.15 -18.68 23.13
CA PHE A 210 -22.61 -19.24 21.86
C PHE A 210 -22.01 -18.51 20.65
N ALA A 211 -21.95 -19.18 19.50
CA ALA A 211 -21.50 -18.57 18.26
C ALA A 211 -22.46 -17.47 17.78
N THR A 212 -21.92 -16.44 17.12
CA THR A 212 -22.70 -15.31 16.61
C THR A 212 -23.67 -15.74 15.50
N LYS A 213 -24.78 -15.01 15.37
CA LYS A 213 -25.74 -15.13 14.26
C LYS A 213 -25.49 -14.10 13.15
N ASP A 214 -24.67 -13.09 13.42
CA ASP A 214 -24.33 -12.03 12.48
C ASP A 214 -23.08 -12.40 11.67
N ARG A 215 -23.10 -12.13 10.36
CA ARG A 215 -22.02 -12.54 9.45
C ARG A 215 -20.77 -11.66 9.59
N GLN A 216 -20.95 -10.35 9.77
CA GLN A 216 -19.82 -9.42 9.87
C GLN A 216 -19.05 -9.67 11.18
N GLU A 217 -19.77 -9.88 12.28
CA GLU A 217 -19.20 -10.26 13.55
C GLU A 217 -18.49 -11.62 13.49
N ALA A 218 -19.01 -12.56 12.71
CA ALA A 218 -18.35 -13.86 12.50
C ALA A 218 -16.98 -13.70 11.82
N GLU A 219 -16.90 -12.87 10.78
CA GLU A 219 -15.64 -12.58 10.07
C GLU A 219 -14.63 -11.85 10.97
N ARG A 220 -15.12 -10.94 11.83
CA ARG A 220 -14.29 -10.26 12.84
C ARG A 220 -13.68 -11.26 13.83
N VAL A 221 -14.50 -12.15 14.39
CA VAL A 221 -14.04 -13.20 15.34
C VAL A 221 -13.06 -14.16 14.68
N ALA A 222 -13.31 -14.58 13.43
CA ALA A 222 -12.40 -15.46 12.70
C ALA A 222 -11.03 -14.80 12.46
N THR A 223 -11.01 -13.51 12.15
CA THR A 223 -9.77 -12.72 11.99
C THR A 223 -8.98 -12.67 13.31
N GLN A 224 -9.66 -12.45 14.43
CA GLN A 224 -9.01 -12.42 15.76
C GLN A 224 -8.40 -13.78 16.13
N ILE A 225 -9.11 -14.89 15.85
CA ILE A 225 -8.59 -16.25 16.09
C ILE A 225 -7.37 -16.54 15.20
N LEU A 226 -7.39 -16.09 13.94
CA LEU A 226 -6.25 -16.27 13.04
C LEU A 226 -5.02 -15.53 13.58
N GLN A 227 -5.19 -14.26 13.97
CA GLN A 227 -4.12 -13.44 14.53
C GLN A 227 -3.59 -14.01 15.85
N SER A 228 -4.44 -14.56 16.73
CA SER A 228 -3.95 -15.20 17.95
C SER A 228 -3.12 -16.45 17.66
N LYS A 229 -3.48 -17.22 16.63
CA LYS A 229 -2.75 -18.43 16.21
C LYS A 229 -1.43 -18.16 15.49
N GLU A 230 -1.29 -17.00 14.85
CA GLU A 230 -0.03 -16.58 14.24
C GLU A 230 1.00 -16.08 15.28
N ASN A 231 0.56 -15.74 16.49
CA ASN A 231 1.40 -15.26 17.58
C ASN A 231 1.73 -16.33 18.64
N GLU A 232 1.17 -17.54 18.52
CA GLU A 232 1.52 -18.73 19.34
C GLU A 232 2.70 -19.48 18.72
#